data_AF-A0AB73K6D9-F1
#
_entry.id   AF-A0AB73K6D9-F1
#
_cell.length_a   1.000
_cell.length_b   1.000
_cell.length_c   1.000
_cell.angle_alpha   90.00
_cell.angle_beta   90.00
_cell.angle_gamma   90.00
#
_symmetry.space_group_name_H-M   'P 1'
#
loop_
_entity.id
_entity.type
_entity.pdbx_description
1 polymer ?
#
loop_
_entity_poly.entity_id
_entity_poly.type
_entity_poly.pdbx_seq_one_letter_code
_entity_poly.pdbx_strand_id
1 'polypeptide(L)'
;MSKPNYLIIFLLFIYTLNAQVGIGNEFPDPQTMLDISSPENNKGILIPRLSQKQRDSIETTVSKNGLLIFNTTENCFNYWNKIEARWISICGNKLSADFSIDCSTIKVLGNYVNDEALTAENKIAVTVHVTKPGPYTINAVSSPDNRYFFSKSGEFLSTGTYTIEIPGYGTPIDFTPENNSGDEFTLTTQEINEVNSCKFNVVVKQRVMKSAYNLDCSSISVKGSYTSGSQLSPNNYIEVTISFNPINIGAPLSLYTNIVDGIGFKTENLTLEGDQQNNNNIITQTVKLQGYGIPEGYSPKELTIYSNSELSTSCSASVPMTYYYDYVKLYATGAGVYNALSTGPYGGNLSLMVNSSENFGPSPNSIVKFKGWIDNKNILDSPKEIELENLLLGDNPPDILITGQTSEITLKSAPIYVEYLKRKGIMLLFIEDQSRVERFFKALYPDLPIKGSLYTDQKGNGIVWDFTDADSSVLNGPFGDIRGKKWGDDTSQTAVLESLPIEDLEIFSGTEDGRISAFKHKKYNLIFVGDGGFNSSLTNYPNKMNGNDASSYKYPMLIDKVTINDYTYPYYPIPKPNYGNVNIGGPIHTIYNSIFTANAIAWAIETAQTNGINSQSRE
;
A
#
# COMPACT_ATOMS: atom_id res chain seq x y z
N MET A 1 15.80 52.80 147.13
CA MET A 1 14.47 52.21 147.42
C MET A 1 13.43 52.91 146.55
N SER A 2 12.36 52.19 146.20
CA SER A 2 11.16 52.55 145.40
C SER A 2 11.24 52.47 143.86
N LYS A 3 10.62 51.41 143.31
CA LYS A 3 9.88 51.41 142.02
C LYS A 3 8.79 52.50 142.09
N PRO A 4 8.32 53.15 140.99
CA PRO A 4 7.52 52.45 139.98
C PRO A 4 7.38 53.09 138.56
N ASN A 5 6.54 52.41 137.76
CA ASN A 5 5.68 52.86 136.66
C ASN A 5 6.16 52.80 135.19
N TYR A 6 5.47 51.91 134.48
CA TYR A 6 5.40 51.72 133.04
C TYR A 6 4.65 52.87 132.35
N LEU A 7 5.11 53.29 131.17
CA LEU A 7 4.22 53.79 130.11
C LEU A 7 4.70 53.18 128.78
N ILE A 8 3.91 52.25 128.28
CA ILE A 8 4.07 51.56 126.99
C ILE A 8 3.62 52.52 125.88
N ILE A 9 4.53 52.85 124.97
CA ILE A 9 4.21 53.49 123.68
C ILE A 9 3.88 52.38 122.70
N PHE A 10 2.58 52.25 122.37
CA PHE A 10 2.09 51.31 121.35
C PHE A 10 2.05 52.03 120.00
N LEU A 11 3.04 51.77 119.15
CA LEU A 11 3.08 52.23 117.76
C LEU A 11 2.09 51.39 116.93
N LEU A 12 1.00 52.00 116.46
CA LEU A 12 0.11 51.39 115.46
C LEU A 12 0.81 51.37 114.09
N PHE A 13 1.36 50.22 113.69
CA PHE A 13 1.67 49.95 112.29
C PHE A 13 0.41 49.43 111.60
N ILE A 14 -0.17 50.24 110.73
CA ILE A 14 -1.22 49.80 109.80
C ILE A 14 -0.53 48.94 108.74
N TYR A 15 -0.61 47.62 108.86
CA TYR A 15 -0.28 46.71 107.76
C TYR A 15 -1.49 46.63 106.84
N THR A 16 -1.36 47.14 105.62
CA THR A 16 -2.28 46.82 104.52
C THR A 16 -2.07 45.36 104.15
N LEU A 17 -2.99 44.48 104.55
CA LEU A 17 -3.04 43.12 104.02
C LEU A 17 -3.54 43.21 102.57
N ASN A 18 -2.68 42.89 101.61
CA ASN A 18 -3.08 42.69 100.23
C ASN A 18 -3.84 41.35 100.14
N ALA A 19 -5.11 41.38 99.73
CA ALA A 19 -5.89 40.18 99.47
C ALA A 19 -5.55 39.65 98.05
N GLN A 20 -4.37 39.05 97.90
CA GLN A 20 -4.04 38.27 96.70
C GLN A 20 -4.60 36.86 96.86
N VAL A 21 -5.19 36.32 95.79
CA VAL A 21 -5.72 34.95 95.79
C VAL A 21 -4.62 34.02 95.29
N GLY A 22 -3.96 33.31 96.20
CA GLY A 22 -3.11 32.17 95.87
C GLY A 22 -3.91 30.87 95.89
N ILE A 23 -3.87 30.09 94.81
CA ILE A 23 -4.42 28.72 94.79
C ILE A 23 -3.25 27.76 94.60
N GLY A 24 -2.95 26.99 95.65
CA GLY A 24 -1.80 26.08 95.64
C GLY A 24 -0.42 26.77 95.73
N ASN A 25 -0.40 28.08 96.01
CA ASN A 25 0.81 28.88 96.24
C ASN A 25 0.64 29.73 97.51
N GLU A 26 1.47 29.50 98.54
CA GLU A 26 1.43 30.26 99.80
C GLU A 26 2.09 31.65 99.68
N PHE A 27 2.87 31.87 98.62
CA PHE A 27 3.56 33.12 98.31
C PHE A 27 3.22 33.55 96.88
N PRO A 28 1.97 34.00 96.62
CA PRO A 28 1.57 34.47 95.31
C PRO A 28 2.46 35.64 94.84
N ASP A 29 2.74 35.70 93.53
CA ASP A 29 3.54 36.77 92.95
C ASP A 29 2.88 38.14 93.21
N PRO A 30 3.63 39.12 93.75
CA PRO A 30 3.08 40.41 94.14
C PRO A 30 2.48 41.22 92.98
N GLN A 31 2.81 40.89 91.72
CA GLN A 31 2.26 41.52 90.51
C GLN A 31 0.95 40.89 90.04
N THR A 32 0.45 39.86 90.73
CA THR A 32 -0.77 39.14 90.34
C THR A 32 -1.89 39.33 91.36
N MET A 33 -3.13 39.38 90.88
CA MET A 33 -4.31 39.33 91.75
C MET A 33 -4.76 37.89 92.03
N LEU A 34 -4.41 36.98 91.12
CA LEU A 34 -4.65 35.55 91.19
C LEU A 34 -3.38 34.83 90.72
N ASP A 35 -2.74 34.09 91.61
CA ASP A 35 -1.59 33.22 91.33
C ASP A 35 -2.03 31.77 91.57
N ILE A 36 -1.81 30.91 90.59
CA ILE A 36 -2.18 29.51 90.67
C ILE A 36 -0.95 28.67 90.41
N SER A 37 -0.57 27.87 91.39
CA SER A 37 0.49 26.87 91.26
C SER A 37 -0.09 25.47 91.43
N SER A 38 0.48 24.51 90.71
CA SER A 38 0.24 23.09 90.93
C SER A 38 1.53 22.50 91.50
N PRO A 39 1.68 22.42 92.84
CA PRO A 39 2.94 21.95 93.45
C PRO A 39 3.38 20.56 92.99
N GLU A 40 2.43 19.69 92.66
CA GLU A 40 2.66 18.34 92.12
C GLU A 40 2.72 18.29 90.58
N ASN A 41 2.63 19.44 89.90
CA ASN A 41 2.63 19.59 88.44
C ASN A 41 1.56 18.75 87.71
N ASN A 42 0.42 18.45 88.36
CA ASN A 42 -0.62 17.55 87.86
C ASN A 42 -2.00 18.21 87.66
N LYS A 43 -2.12 19.51 87.87
CA LYS A 43 -3.37 20.28 87.75
C LYS A 43 -3.18 21.51 86.87
N GLY A 44 -4.25 21.95 86.22
CA GLY A 44 -4.29 23.16 85.40
C GLY A 44 -5.55 23.98 85.63
N ILE A 45 -5.69 25.08 84.89
CA ILE A 45 -6.85 25.97 84.97
C ILE A 45 -7.75 25.72 83.76
N LEU A 46 -9.04 25.46 84.02
CA LEU A 46 -10.08 25.52 83.00
C LEU A 46 -10.75 26.89 83.04
N ILE A 47 -10.51 27.69 82.01
CA ILE A 47 -11.21 28.96 81.78
C ILE A 47 -12.52 28.72 81.01
N PRO A 48 -13.45 29.69 80.90
CA PRO A 48 -14.71 29.51 80.18
C PRO A 48 -14.51 28.96 78.77
N ARG A 49 -15.20 27.85 78.45
CA ARG A 49 -15.10 27.14 77.17
C ARG A 49 -16.36 27.39 76.36
N LEU A 50 -16.24 28.06 75.22
CA LEU A 50 -17.38 28.51 74.43
C LEU A 50 -17.19 28.11 72.97
N SER A 51 -18.27 27.75 72.27
CA SER A 51 -18.23 27.67 70.81
C SER A 51 -18.07 29.08 70.20
N GLN A 52 -17.69 29.13 68.93
CA GLN A 52 -17.60 30.38 68.16
C GLN A 52 -18.86 31.26 68.31
N LYS A 53 -20.03 30.66 68.12
CA LYS A 53 -21.32 31.35 68.20
C LYS A 53 -21.61 31.90 69.60
N GLN A 54 -21.25 31.16 70.65
CA GLN A 54 -21.42 31.60 72.03
C GLN A 54 -20.44 32.72 72.39
N ARG A 55 -19.20 32.64 71.91
CA ARG A 55 -18.19 33.71 72.06
C ARG A 55 -18.65 35.00 71.39
N ASP A 56 -19.16 34.91 70.17
CA ASP A 56 -19.61 36.08 69.39
C ASP A 56 -20.90 36.71 69.96
N SER A 57 -21.63 35.99 70.82
CA SER A 57 -22.79 36.51 71.55
C SER A 57 -22.40 37.28 72.82
N ILE A 58 -21.11 37.33 73.19
CA ILE A 58 -20.63 38.11 74.33
C ILE A 58 -20.66 39.60 73.95
N GLU A 59 -21.44 40.41 74.67
CA GLU A 59 -21.38 41.86 74.56
C GLU A 59 -20.01 42.36 74.99
N THR A 60 -19.21 42.87 74.06
CA THR A 60 -17.82 43.26 74.29
C THR A 60 -17.68 44.79 74.27
N THR A 61 -17.73 45.41 75.46
CA THR A 61 -17.44 46.84 75.65
C THR A 61 -15.97 47.06 76.04
N VAL A 62 -15.54 48.34 76.11
CA VAL A 62 -14.14 48.74 76.41
C VAL A 62 -13.60 48.17 77.74
N SER A 63 -14.48 47.83 78.69
CA SER A 63 -14.13 47.27 80.00
C SER A 63 -13.72 45.79 79.96
N LYS A 64 -13.86 45.10 78.83
CA LYS A 64 -13.54 43.66 78.68
C LYS A 64 -12.24 43.38 77.91
N ASN A 65 -11.37 44.37 77.74
CA ASN A 65 -10.08 44.18 77.08
C ASN A 65 -9.24 43.11 77.80
N GLY A 66 -8.73 42.13 77.05
CA GLY A 66 -7.98 41.01 77.62
C GLY A 66 -8.85 39.87 78.19
N LEU A 67 -10.17 39.90 77.99
CA LEU A 67 -11.05 38.79 78.37
C LEU A 67 -10.63 37.51 77.63
N LEU A 68 -10.22 36.48 78.37
CA LEU A 68 -9.70 35.22 77.85
C LEU A 68 -10.76 34.10 77.94
N ILE A 69 -10.96 33.39 76.83
CA ILE A 69 -11.83 32.20 76.75
C ILE A 69 -11.12 31.10 75.95
N PHE A 70 -11.54 29.85 76.13
CA PHE A 70 -11.14 28.77 75.23
C PHE A 70 -12.27 28.52 74.22
N ASN A 71 -11.99 28.79 72.94
CA ASN A 71 -12.95 28.59 71.86
C ASN A 71 -12.92 27.12 71.45
N THR A 72 -14.02 26.40 71.69
CA THR A 72 -14.13 24.96 71.38
C THR A 72 -14.31 24.67 69.90
N THR A 73 -14.73 25.65 69.10
CA THR A 73 -14.82 25.54 67.64
C THR A 73 -13.44 25.73 67.00
N GLU A 74 -12.67 26.73 67.45
CA GLU A 74 -11.29 26.95 67.00
C GLU A 74 -10.27 26.02 67.69
N ASN A 75 -10.71 25.31 68.74
CA ASN A 75 -9.87 24.53 69.65
C ASN A 75 -8.65 25.31 70.18
N CYS A 76 -8.87 26.58 70.54
CA CYS A 76 -7.80 27.51 70.88
C CYS A 76 -8.24 28.57 71.89
N PHE A 77 -7.28 29.15 72.62
CA PHE A 77 -7.50 30.35 73.40
C PHE A 77 -7.78 31.57 72.52
N ASN A 78 -8.83 32.32 72.86
CA ASN A 78 -9.13 33.61 72.28
C ASN A 78 -9.14 34.68 73.36
N TYR A 79 -8.67 35.89 73.04
CA TYR A 79 -8.85 37.06 73.89
C TYR A 79 -9.50 38.22 73.15
N TRP A 80 -10.29 39.03 73.86
CA TRP A 80 -10.85 40.25 73.28
C TRP A 80 -9.81 41.37 73.21
N ASN A 81 -9.54 41.87 72.00
CA ASN A 81 -8.65 43.01 71.78
C ASN A 81 -9.49 44.28 71.53
N LYS A 82 -9.37 45.27 72.43
CA LYS A 82 -10.14 46.52 72.31
C LYS A 82 -9.71 47.41 71.15
N ILE A 83 -8.43 47.38 70.77
CA ILE A 83 -7.88 48.28 69.75
C ILE A 83 -8.37 47.84 68.37
N GLU A 84 -8.40 46.53 68.16
CA GLU A 84 -8.84 45.94 66.90
C GLU A 84 -10.34 45.60 66.89
N ALA A 85 -11.04 45.86 68.01
CA ALA A 85 -12.45 45.60 68.22
C ALA A 85 -12.89 44.18 67.80
N ARG A 86 -12.05 43.17 68.09
CA ARG A 86 -12.29 41.78 67.71
C ARG A 86 -11.66 40.78 68.67
N TRP A 87 -12.14 39.54 68.59
CA TRP A 87 -11.50 38.38 69.22
C TRP A 87 -10.23 37.99 68.46
N ILE A 88 -9.13 37.80 69.19
CA ILE A 88 -7.84 37.36 68.66
C ILE A 88 -7.55 35.94 69.15
N SER A 89 -7.21 35.07 68.21
CA SER A 89 -6.79 33.69 68.48
C SER A 89 -5.28 33.63 68.77
N ILE A 90 -4.89 32.96 69.85
CA ILE A 90 -3.48 32.90 70.29
C ILE A 90 -2.69 31.81 69.53
N CYS A 91 -3.37 30.81 68.97
CA CYS A 91 -2.74 29.64 68.36
C CYS A 91 -2.39 29.83 66.87
N GLY A 92 -2.34 31.08 66.38
CA GLY A 92 -1.77 31.38 65.06
C GLY A 92 -2.61 31.00 63.84
N ASN A 93 -3.82 30.46 64.00
CA ASN A 93 -4.72 30.27 62.86
C ASN A 93 -5.37 31.61 62.49
N LYS A 94 -4.76 32.30 61.52
CA LYS A 94 -5.43 33.38 60.79
C LYS A 94 -6.72 32.80 60.23
N LEU A 95 -7.86 33.33 60.65
CA LEU A 95 -9.16 32.99 60.07
C LEU A 95 -9.07 33.07 58.55
N SER A 96 -9.72 32.15 57.83
CA SER A 96 -9.75 32.15 56.35
C SER A 96 -10.06 33.54 55.81
N ALA A 97 -9.46 33.85 54.67
CA ALA A 97 -9.74 35.08 53.96
C ALA A 97 -11.20 35.12 53.53
N ASP A 98 -11.81 36.31 53.66
CA ASP A 98 -13.12 36.62 53.10
C ASP A 98 -12.87 37.34 51.77
N PHE A 99 -13.36 36.75 50.68
CA PHE A 99 -13.18 37.28 49.34
C PHE A 99 -14.29 36.84 48.37
N SER A 100 -14.58 37.70 47.38
CA SER A 100 -15.46 37.36 46.26
C SER A 100 -14.68 37.13 44.97
N ILE A 101 -15.15 36.22 44.12
CA ILE A 101 -14.56 35.95 42.80
C ILE A 101 -15.35 36.68 41.72
N ASP A 102 -14.66 37.39 40.83
CA ASP A 102 -15.28 37.94 39.61
C ASP A 102 -15.19 36.91 38.47
N CYS A 103 -16.25 36.14 38.29
CA CYS A 103 -16.32 35.08 37.27
C CYS A 103 -16.12 35.61 35.84
N SER A 104 -16.43 36.87 35.57
CA SER A 104 -16.30 37.46 34.23
C SER A 104 -14.84 37.63 33.79
N THR A 105 -13.91 37.56 34.75
CA THR A 105 -12.47 37.74 34.51
C THR A 105 -11.70 36.45 34.27
N ILE A 106 -12.36 35.28 34.31
CA ILE A 106 -11.71 33.98 34.15
C ILE A 106 -11.10 33.87 32.75
N LYS A 107 -9.81 33.56 32.71
CA LYS A 107 -9.07 33.25 31.48
C LYS A 107 -8.37 31.91 31.60
N VAL A 108 -8.62 31.03 30.63
CA VAL A 108 -7.88 29.77 30.49
C VAL A 108 -6.61 30.03 29.68
N LEU A 109 -5.48 29.60 30.20
CA LEU A 109 -4.15 29.77 29.63
C LEU A 109 -3.50 28.40 29.39
N GLY A 110 -2.71 28.31 28.33
CA GLY A 110 -2.05 27.07 27.89
C GLY A 110 -2.79 26.36 26.76
N ASN A 111 -2.10 25.41 26.11
CA ASN A 111 -2.71 24.47 25.16
C ASN A 111 -3.00 23.16 25.89
N TYR A 112 -4.23 22.67 25.78
CA TYR A 112 -4.66 21.41 26.38
C TYR A 112 -4.82 20.40 25.23
N VAL A 113 -4.20 19.23 25.35
CA VAL A 113 -4.20 18.16 24.34
C VAL A 113 -4.45 16.85 25.06
N ASN A 114 -5.35 16.02 24.55
CA ASN A 114 -5.62 14.72 25.17
C ASN A 114 -4.38 13.82 25.15
N ASP A 115 -4.19 13.01 26.19
CA ASP A 115 -3.03 12.17 26.47
C ASP A 115 -1.68 12.92 26.67
N GLU A 116 -1.70 14.24 26.84
CA GLU A 116 -0.52 15.03 27.22
C GLU A 116 -0.66 15.59 28.64
N ALA A 117 0.34 15.36 29.49
CA ALA A 117 0.32 15.86 30.86
C ALA A 117 0.40 17.40 30.89
N LEU A 118 -0.37 18.03 31.78
CA LEU A 118 -0.37 19.47 31.95
C LEU A 118 1.01 19.96 32.44
N THR A 119 1.41 21.13 31.94
CA THR A 119 2.68 21.80 32.26
C THR A 119 2.43 23.07 33.07
N ALA A 120 3.50 23.78 33.46
CA ALA A 120 3.39 25.05 34.16
C ALA A 120 2.66 26.15 33.37
N GLU A 121 2.52 26.01 32.05
CA GLU A 121 1.78 26.93 31.18
C GLU A 121 0.26 26.71 31.21
N ASN A 122 -0.19 25.54 31.67
CA ASN A 122 -1.60 25.19 31.79
C ASN A 122 -2.16 25.73 33.11
N LYS A 123 -2.82 26.87 33.05
CA LYS A 123 -3.33 27.58 34.23
C LYS A 123 -4.62 28.34 33.91
N ILE A 124 -5.35 28.71 34.95
CA ILE A 124 -6.43 29.71 34.84
C ILE A 124 -6.04 30.98 35.59
N ALA A 125 -6.43 32.14 35.10
CA ALA A 125 -6.28 33.42 35.79
C ALA A 125 -7.66 33.98 36.13
N VAL A 126 -7.84 34.43 37.37
CA VAL A 126 -9.12 35.01 37.85
C VAL A 126 -8.88 36.15 38.82
N THR A 127 -9.75 37.16 38.81
CA THR A 127 -9.70 38.30 39.73
C THR A 127 -10.55 38.04 40.97
N VAL A 128 -10.00 38.35 42.14
CA VAL A 128 -10.67 38.24 43.43
C VAL A 128 -10.61 39.56 44.20
N HIS A 129 -11.67 39.88 44.93
CA HIS A 129 -11.76 41.04 45.81
C HIS A 129 -11.75 40.58 47.26
N VAL A 130 -10.68 40.90 47.98
CA VAL A 130 -10.43 40.46 49.35
C VAL A 130 -10.90 41.52 50.33
N THR A 131 -11.86 41.17 51.17
CA THR A 131 -12.45 42.01 52.24
C THR A 131 -11.82 41.72 53.59
N LYS A 132 -11.20 40.53 53.77
CA LYS A 132 -10.46 40.15 54.98
C LYS A 132 -9.19 39.34 54.64
N PRO A 133 -8.01 39.74 55.13
CA PRO A 133 -6.78 38.96 55.00
C PRO A 133 -6.87 37.59 55.66
N GLY A 134 -6.20 36.59 55.11
CA GLY A 134 -6.20 35.22 55.62
C GLY A 134 -5.76 34.17 54.59
N PRO A 135 -5.63 32.90 54.99
CA PRO A 135 -5.36 31.80 54.07
C PRO A 135 -6.57 31.54 53.15
N TYR A 136 -6.30 31.08 51.92
CA TYR A 136 -7.33 30.71 50.95
C TYR A 136 -6.94 29.44 50.19
N THR A 137 -7.96 28.73 49.69
CA THR A 137 -7.83 27.61 48.74
C THR A 137 -8.91 27.74 47.67
N ILE A 138 -8.51 27.62 46.40
CA ILE A 138 -9.42 27.60 45.24
C ILE A 138 -9.18 26.29 44.48
N ASN A 139 -10.26 25.57 44.18
CA ASN A 139 -10.23 24.35 43.37
C ASN A 139 -11.18 24.48 42.19
N ALA A 140 -10.86 23.85 41.06
CA ALA A 140 -11.79 23.65 39.97
C ALA A 140 -11.67 22.22 39.44
N VAL A 141 -12.82 21.54 39.33
CA VAL A 141 -12.94 20.20 38.75
C VAL A 141 -13.96 20.23 37.62
N SER A 142 -13.79 19.36 36.62
CA SER A 142 -14.72 19.23 35.51
C SER A 142 -15.84 18.24 35.82
N SER A 143 -16.99 18.41 35.17
CA SER A 143 -18.06 17.40 35.14
C SER A 143 -18.61 17.30 33.71
N PRO A 144 -18.43 16.15 33.01
CA PRO A 144 -17.76 14.92 33.45
C PRO A 144 -16.26 15.09 33.79
N ASP A 145 -15.71 14.15 34.57
CA ASP A 145 -14.27 14.15 34.89
C ASP A 145 -13.45 13.74 33.66
N ASN A 146 -12.52 14.61 33.26
CA ASN A 146 -11.56 14.34 32.19
C ASN A 146 -10.13 14.17 32.77
N ARG A 147 -9.97 13.82 34.05
CA ARG A 147 -8.68 13.51 34.72
C ARG A 147 -7.68 14.67 34.83
N TYR A 148 -8.14 15.90 34.79
CA TYR A 148 -7.36 17.06 35.15
C TYR A 148 -8.17 18.08 35.96
N PHE A 149 -7.48 18.87 36.78
CA PHE A 149 -8.09 19.82 37.70
C PHE A 149 -7.18 21.02 37.94
N PHE A 150 -7.74 22.10 38.48
CA PHE A 150 -6.98 23.29 38.88
C PHE A 150 -7.05 23.46 40.39
N SER A 151 -5.91 23.74 41.03
CA SER A 151 -5.89 23.96 42.49
C SER A 151 -4.77 24.93 42.89
N LYS A 152 -5.09 25.84 43.82
CA LYS A 152 -4.11 26.73 44.45
C LYS A 152 -4.52 27.10 45.86
N SER A 153 -3.53 27.08 46.76
CA SER A 153 -3.64 27.61 48.12
C SER A 153 -2.62 28.71 48.34
N GLY A 154 -2.95 29.69 49.17
CA GLY A 154 -2.09 30.83 49.49
C GLY A 154 -2.60 31.63 50.68
N GLU A 155 -2.04 32.82 50.89
CA GLU A 155 -2.47 33.74 51.94
C GLU A 155 -2.58 35.17 51.41
N PHE A 156 -3.70 35.84 51.68
CA PHE A 156 -3.83 37.28 51.47
C PHE A 156 -3.35 38.03 52.70
N LEU A 157 -2.36 38.92 52.50
CA LEU A 157 -1.77 39.71 53.59
C LEU A 157 -2.46 41.07 53.80
N SER A 158 -3.25 41.53 52.83
CA SER A 158 -3.98 42.80 52.86
C SER A 158 -5.28 42.71 52.07
N THR A 159 -6.24 43.59 52.38
CA THR A 159 -7.44 43.78 51.56
C THR A 159 -7.08 44.39 50.21
N GLY A 160 -7.91 44.17 49.20
CA GLY A 160 -7.67 44.69 47.85
C GLY A 160 -8.12 43.73 46.75
N THR A 161 -7.80 44.09 45.50
CA THR A 161 -8.12 43.29 44.32
C THR A 161 -6.85 42.60 43.83
N TYR A 162 -6.91 41.28 43.63
CA TYR A 162 -5.78 40.48 43.18
C TYR A 162 -6.16 39.64 41.96
N THR A 163 -5.22 39.46 41.02
CA THR A 163 -5.34 38.44 39.98
C THR A 163 -4.56 37.21 40.41
N ILE A 164 -5.24 36.07 40.49
CA ILE A 164 -4.67 34.80 40.93
C ILE A 164 -4.56 33.88 39.72
N GLU A 165 -3.33 33.44 39.43
CA GLU A 165 -3.07 32.34 38.51
C GLU A 165 -3.12 31.01 39.26
N ILE A 166 -3.94 30.06 38.83
CA ILE A 166 -4.17 28.75 39.45
C ILE A 166 -3.65 27.69 38.47
N PRO A 167 -2.58 26.94 38.83
CA PRO A 167 -2.03 25.91 37.96
C PRO A 167 -2.98 24.72 37.80
N GLY A 168 -2.95 24.11 36.61
CA GLY A 168 -3.62 22.86 36.28
C GLY A 168 -2.72 21.65 36.51
N TYR A 169 -3.33 20.53 36.87
CA TYR A 169 -2.66 19.25 37.12
C TYR A 169 -3.46 18.10 36.47
N GLY A 170 -2.75 17.07 36.00
CA GLY A 170 -3.36 15.87 35.43
C GLY A 170 -3.03 15.68 33.94
N THR A 171 -3.76 14.76 33.31
CA THR A 171 -3.62 14.42 31.89
C THR A 171 -5.02 14.21 31.33
N PRO A 172 -5.56 15.13 30.50
CA PRO A 172 -6.84 14.94 29.84
C PRO A 172 -6.83 13.67 28.98
N ILE A 173 -7.94 12.94 28.93
CA ILE A 173 -8.07 11.71 28.12
C ILE A 173 -8.98 11.91 26.90
N ASP A 174 -10.02 12.72 27.06
CA ASP A 174 -10.98 13.03 26.01
C ASP A 174 -10.66 14.39 25.39
N PHE A 175 -10.77 14.48 24.06
CA PHE A 175 -10.69 15.75 23.34
C PHE A 175 -12.08 16.35 23.15
N THR A 176 -12.14 17.67 22.94
CA THR A 176 -13.38 18.38 22.66
C THR A 176 -13.82 18.16 21.20
N PRO A 177 -14.98 17.53 20.93
CA PRO A 177 -15.48 17.34 19.57
C PRO A 177 -15.80 18.68 18.86
N GLU A 178 -15.84 18.68 17.53
CA GLU A 178 -16.22 19.87 16.77
C GLU A 178 -17.61 20.39 17.21
N ASN A 179 -17.72 21.71 17.37
CA ASN A 179 -18.90 22.43 17.88
C ASN A 179 -19.25 22.20 19.35
N ASN A 180 -18.38 21.58 20.14
CA ASN A 180 -18.52 21.51 21.60
C ASN A 180 -17.74 22.66 22.29
N SER A 181 -18.28 23.17 23.40
CA SER A 181 -17.70 24.28 24.16
C SER A 181 -16.49 23.91 25.03
N GLY A 182 -16.17 22.61 25.16
CA GLY A 182 -15.08 22.10 26.00
C GLY A 182 -15.55 21.53 27.33
N ASP A 183 -14.61 21.10 28.15
CA ASP A 183 -14.88 20.55 29.49
C ASP A 183 -15.35 21.68 30.43
N GLU A 184 -16.55 21.55 30.99
CA GLU A 184 -17.11 22.53 31.94
C GLU A 184 -16.52 22.32 33.34
N PHE A 185 -15.79 23.32 33.83
CA PHE A 185 -15.21 23.36 35.17
C PHE A 185 -16.05 24.21 36.11
N THR A 186 -16.13 23.76 37.37
CA THR A 186 -16.79 24.49 38.45
C THR A 186 -15.78 24.90 39.52
N LEU A 187 -15.64 26.21 39.77
CA LEU A 187 -14.76 26.77 40.81
C LEU A 187 -15.41 26.72 42.19
N THR A 188 -14.68 26.17 43.16
CA THR A 188 -15.11 26.07 44.56
C THR A 188 -14.06 26.64 45.51
N THR A 189 -14.52 27.24 46.61
CA THR A 189 -13.69 27.74 47.71
C THR A 189 -14.29 27.32 49.04
N GLN A 190 -13.61 27.60 50.15
CA GLN A 190 -14.13 27.31 51.50
C GLN A 190 -15.40 28.10 51.85
N GLU A 191 -15.70 29.21 51.16
CA GLU A 191 -16.84 30.10 51.44
C GLU A 191 -17.93 30.06 50.34
N ILE A 192 -17.63 29.52 49.16
CA ILE A 192 -18.55 29.42 48.02
C ILE A 192 -18.99 27.96 47.83
N ASN A 193 -20.25 27.66 48.16
CA ASN A 193 -20.90 26.39 47.84
C ASN A 193 -21.28 26.33 46.35
N GLU A 194 -21.45 25.12 45.80
CA GLU A 194 -21.68 24.82 44.37
C GLU A 194 -22.75 25.69 43.68
N VAL A 195 -23.74 26.19 44.40
CA VAL A 195 -24.88 26.96 43.87
C VAL A 195 -24.50 28.36 43.34
N ASN A 196 -23.41 28.97 43.85
CA ASN A 196 -22.95 30.32 43.44
C ASN A 196 -21.54 30.28 42.82
N SER A 197 -21.14 29.13 42.28
CA SER A 197 -19.81 28.87 41.75
C SER A 197 -19.62 29.44 40.34
N CYS A 198 -18.39 29.88 40.03
CA CYS A 198 -18.05 30.29 38.67
C CYS A 198 -17.86 29.05 37.79
N LYS A 199 -18.45 29.08 36.59
CA LYS A 199 -18.25 28.06 35.56
C LYS A 199 -17.42 28.59 34.40
N PHE A 200 -16.56 27.75 33.83
CA PHE A 200 -15.77 28.07 32.64
C PHE A 200 -15.45 26.80 31.87
N ASN A 201 -15.14 26.92 30.58
CA ASN A 201 -14.84 25.77 29.74
C ASN A 201 -13.37 25.74 29.31
N VAL A 202 -12.81 24.54 29.22
CA VAL A 202 -11.47 24.29 28.68
C VAL A 202 -11.59 23.44 27.41
N VAL A 203 -11.08 23.95 26.30
CA VAL A 203 -11.06 23.20 25.02
C VAL A 203 -9.81 22.34 24.97
N VAL A 204 -9.99 21.02 24.96
CA VAL A 204 -8.93 20.03 24.79
C VAL A 204 -8.82 19.66 23.31
N LYS A 205 -7.66 19.92 22.71
CA LYS A 205 -7.39 19.59 21.31
C LYS A 205 -7.12 18.09 21.16
N GLN A 206 -7.53 17.53 20.02
CA GLN A 206 -7.17 16.17 19.67
C GLN A 206 -5.66 16.08 19.41
N ARG A 207 -5.01 15.08 19.99
CA ARG A 207 -3.62 14.74 19.73
C ARG A 207 -3.47 14.32 18.27
N VAL A 208 -2.62 15.02 17.53
CA VAL A 208 -2.30 14.66 16.15
C VAL A 208 -1.32 13.49 16.17
N MET A 209 -1.80 12.28 15.87
CA MET A 209 -0.93 11.11 15.71
C MET A 209 -0.23 11.19 14.35
N LYS A 210 1.10 11.32 14.38
CA LYS A 210 1.93 11.28 13.17
C LYS A 210 1.98 9.86 12.63
N SER A 211 1.73 9.70 11.34
CA SER A 211 1.79 8.40 10.67
C SER A 211 3.24 7.95 10.53
N ALA A 212 3.67 6.99 11.34
CA ALA A 212 5.03 6.46 11.31
C ALA A 212 5.02 4.93 11.16
N TYR A 213 5.25 4.47 9.93
CA TYR A 213 5.28 3.05 9.53
C TYR A 213 6.28 2.78 8.39
N ASN A 214 6.82 1.57 8.30
CA ASN A 214 7.67 1.13 7.20
C ASN A 214 6.88 0.33 6.17
N LEU A 215 7.11 0.57 4.88
CA LEU A 215 6.60 -0.27 3.79
C LEU A 215 7.54 -1.48 3.59
N ASP A 216 6.99 -2.69 3.55
CA ASP A 216 7.71 -3.87 3.08
C ASP A 216 7.51 -4.03 1.56
N CYS A 217 8.42 -3.45 0.76
CA CYS A 217 8.32 -3.54 -0.69
C CYS A 217 8.41 -4.98 -1.24
N SER A 218 8.98 -5.92 -0.47
CA SER A 218 9.09 -7.33 -0.90
C SER A 218 7.75 -8.09 -0.80
N SER A 219 6.82 -7.57 0.00
CA SER A 219 5.47 -8.12 0.16
C SER A 219 4.48 -7.71 -0.94
N ILE A 220 4.90 -6.83 -1.87
CA ILE A 220 4.00 -6.28 -2.89
C ILE A 220 3.45 -7.39 -3.79
N SER A 221 2.13 -7.48 -3.82
CA SER A 221 1.40 -8.41 -4.70
C SER A 221 0.33 -7.66 -5.48
N VAL A 222 0.39 -7.71 -6.80
CA VAL A 222 -0.67 -7.22 -7.69
C VAL A 222 -1.73 -8.30 -7.86
N LYS A 223 -3.01 -7.95 -7.71
CA LYS A 223 -4.17 -8.85 -7.85
C LYS A 223 -5.10 -8.35 -8.95
N GLY A 224 -5.75 -9.30 -9.64
CA GLY A 224 -6.68 -9.04 -10.74
C GLY A 224 -6.05 -9.18 -12.12
N SER A 225 -6.91 -9.12 -13.16
CA SER A 225 -6.50 -9.13 -14.56
C SER A 225 -6.67 -7.74 -15.17
N TYR A 226 -5.69 -7.29 -15.95
CA TYR A 226 -5.60 -5.91 -16.44
C TYR A 226 -5.59 -5.90 -17.97
N THR A 227 -6.74 -5.62 -18.59
CA THR A 227 -6.88 -5.63 -20.06
C THR A 227 -6.95 -4.19 -20.57
N SER A 228 -6.22 -3.87 -21.65
CA SER A 228 -6.29 -2.57 -22.30
C SER A 228 -7.73 -2.26 -22.72
N GLY A 229 -8.20 -1.04 -22.43
CA GLY A 229 -9.55 -0.57 -22.75
C GLY A 229 -10.65 -1.03 -21.76
N SER A 230 -10.33 -1.88 -20.78
CA SER A 230 -11.31 -2.36 -19.80
C SER A 230 -11.24 -1.60 -18.47
N GLN A 231 -12.39 -1.12 -17.99
CA GLN A 231 -12.51 -0.49 -16.67
C GLN A 231 -12.04 -1.43 -15.54
N LEU A 232 -11.22 -0.93 -14.61
CA LEU A 232 -10.82 -1.69 -13.44
C LEU A 232 -12.01 -1.97 -12.49
N SER A 233 -12.00 -3.16 -11.89
CA SER A 233 -13.03 -3.65 -10.97
C SER A 233 -12.51 -3.74 -9.52
N PRO A 234 -13.37 -4.01 -8.52
CA PRO A 234 -12.95 -4.26 -7.14
C PRO A 234 -11.93 -5.41 -6.96
N ASN A 235 -11.80 -6.28 -7.97
CA ASN A 235 -10.82 -7.37 -7.99
C ASN A 235 -9.42 -6.94 -8.46
N ASN A 236 -9.27 -5.70 -8.96
CA ASN A 236 -8.01 -5.11 -9.38
C ASN A 236 -7.45 -4.27 -8.23
N TYR A 237 -6.42 -4.77 -7.55
CA TYR A 237 -5.83 -4.08 -6.40
C TYR A 237 -4.38 -4.50 -6.18
N ILE A 238 -3.66 -3.72 -5.38
CA ILE A 238 -2.31 -4.04 -4.90
C ILE A 238 -2.39 -4.30 -3.40
N GLU A 239 -1.74 -5.36 -2.93
CA GLU A 239 -1.50 -5.62 -1.51
C GLU A 239 -0.07 -5.26 -1.16
N VAL A 240 0.12 -4.62 -0.01
CA VAL A 240 1.43 -4.35 0.58
C VAL A 240 1.34 -4.47 2.10
N THR A 241 2.32 -5.09 2.72
CA THR A 241 2.45 -5.16 4.18
C THR A 241 3.21 -3.93 4.70
N ILE A 242 2.70 -3.33 5.76
CA ILE A 242 3.36 -2.27 6.51
C ILE A 242 3.72 -2.74 7.92
N SER A 243 4.69 -2.08 8.55
CA SER A 243 5.07 -2.34 9.94
C SER A 243 5.25 -1.06 10.76
N PHE A 244 4.78 -1.04 12.01
CA PHE A 244 4.81 0.16 12.87
C PHE A 244 4.84 -0.17 14.37
N ASN A 245 5.21 0.83 15.19
CA ASN A 245 5.18 0.70 16.64
C ASN A 245 3.75 0.81 17.18
N PRO A 246 3.34 0.03 18.20
CA PRO A 246 2.02 0.13 18.83
C PRO A 246 1.56 1.54 19.23
N ILE A 247 2.48 2.47 19.52
CA ILE A 247 2.14 3.87 19.83
C ILE A 247 1.48 4.62 18.67
N ASN A 248 1.58 4.11 17.43
CA ASN A 248 1.03 4.74 16.23
C ASN A 248 -0.36 4.20 15.83
N ILE A 249 -0.93 3.24 16.58
CA ILE A 249 -2.28 2.72 16.32
C ILE A 249 -3.29 3.88 16.30
N GLY A 250 -4.16 3.92 15.29
CA GLY A 250 -5.14 4.99 15.08
C GLY A 250 -4.64 6.17 14.23
N ALA A 251 -3.35 6.25 13.91
CA ALA A 251 -2.84 7.26 12.98
C ALA A 251 -3.38 7.03 11.55
N PRO A 252 -3.62 8.09 10.75
CA PRO A 252 -4.16 7.95 9.40
C PRO A 252 -3.17 7.22 8.48
N LEU A 253 -3.68 6.31 7.65
CA LEU A 253 -2.89 5.53 6.70
C LEU A 253 -3.34 5.87 5.28
N SER A 254 -2.42 6.38 4.46
CA SER A 254 -2.67 6.67 3.05
C SER A 254 -1.53 6.19 2.17
N LEU A 255 -1.86 5.25 1.30
CA LEU A 255 -1.02 4.80 0.18
C LEU A 255 -1.72 5.10 -1.14
N TYR A 256 -0.96 5.57 -2.13
CA TYR A 256 -1.45 5.85 -3.48
C TYR A 256 -0.34 5.72 -4.51
N THR A 257 -0.67 5.54 -5.78
CA THR A 257 0.31 5.54 -6.87
C THR A 257 0.24 6.79 -7.72
N ASN A 258 1.28 7.04 -8.53
CA ASN A 258 1.11 7.84 -9.75
C ASN A 258 0.13 7.14 -10.72
N ILE A 259 -0.31 7.88 -11.74
CA ILE A 259 -1.08 7.33 -12.85
C ILE A 259 -0.12 7.00 -13.99
N VAL A 260 -0.21 5.80 -14.54
CA VAL A 260 0.55 5.36 -15.71
C VAL A 260 -0.44 4.73 -16.68
N ASP A 261 -0.47 5.24 -17.91
CA ASP A 261 -1.31 4.76 -19.01
C ASP A 261 -2.76 4.48 -18.57
N GLY A 262 -3.38 5.49 -17.96
CA GLY A 262 -4.81 5.48 -17.62
C GLY A 262 -5.20 4.78 -16.31
N ILE A 263 -4.27 4.18 -15.56
CA ILE A 263 -4.58 3.54 -14.25
C ILE A 263 -3.75 4.04 -13.07
N GLY A 264 -4.34 3.97 -11.89
CA GLY A 264 -3.69 4.21 -10.60
C GLY A 264 -4.36 3.41 -9.47
N PHE A 265 -3.72 3.41 -8.30
CA PHE A 265 -4.18 2.67 -7.12
C PHE A 265 -4.17 3.58 -5.89
N LYS A 266 -5.13 3.40 -4.99
CA LYS A 266 -5.16 4.14 -3.72
C LYS A 266 -5.90 3.39 -2.62
N THR A 267 -5.53 3.70 -1.39
CA THR A 267 -6.27 3.31 -0.19
C THR A 267 -7.55 4.12 -0.03
N GLU A 268 -8.51 3.54 0.69
CA GLU A 268 -9.65 4.27 1.26
C GLU A 268 -9.21 5.03 2.53
N ASN A 269 -10.15 5.62 3.27
CA ASN A 269 -9.87 6.21 4.58
C ASN A 269 -9.55 5.12 5.61
N LEU A 270 -8.27 4.77 5.74
CA LEU A 270 -7.77 3.74 6.65
C LEU A 270 -6.96 4.34 7.81
N THR A 271 -6.80 3.56 8.87
CA THR A 271 -5.92 3.86 10.01
C THR A 271 -4.96 2.71 10.27
N LEU A 272 -3.91 2.97 11.04
CA LEU A 272 -3.01 1.94 11.54
C LEU A 272 -3.73 1.09 12.59
N GLU A 273 -3.94 -0.20 12.31
CA GLU A 273 -4.74 -1.12 13.12
C GLU A 273 -3.89 -2.24 13.75
N GLY A 274 -4.16 -2.60 15.01
CA GLY A 274 -3.52 -3.75 15.65
C GLY A 274 -3.91 -3.94 17.12
N ASP A 275 -3.67 -5.15 17.64
CA ASP A 275 -3.96 -5.50 19.04
C ASP A 275 -2.75 -5.24 19.96
N GLN A 276 -2.99 -4.50 21.05
CA GLN A 276 -2.00 -4.14 22.07
C GLN A 276 -1.53 -5.32 22.96
N GLN A 277 -1.86 -6.58 22.63
CA GLN A 277 -1.67 -7.71 23.57
C GLN A 277 -0.29 -8.36 23.57
N ASN A 278 0.65 -7.96 22.71
CA ASN A 278 1.97 -8.60 22.65
C ASN A 278 3.11 -7.65 22.98
N ASN A 279 3.85 -7.99 24.05
CA ASN A 279 5.02 -7.29 24.59
C ASN A 279 6.27 -7.28 23.66
N ASN A 280 6.13 -7.42 22.33
CA ASN A 280 7.22 -7.40 21.35
C ASN A 280 6.97 -6.40 20.18
N ASN A 281 7.38 -5.16 20.43
CA ASN A 281 7.91 -4.06 19.59
C ASN A 281 7.44 -3.71 18.16
N ILE A 282 6.78 -4.52 17.32
CA ILE A 282 6.35 -4.08 15.96
C ILE A 282 5.06 -4.79 15.54
N ILE A 283 4.07 -4.03 15.08
CA ILE A 283 2.80 -4.50 14.49
C ILE A 283 2.93 -4.53 12.98
N THR A 284 2.35 -5.53 12.32
CA THR A 284 2.23 -5.61 10.86
C THR A 284 0.77 -5.54 10.40
N GLN A 285 0.49 -4.81 9.33
CA GLN A 285 -0.83 -4.69 8.72
C GLN A 285 -0.73 -4.88 7.21
N THR A 286 -1.58 -5.72 6.62
CA THR A 286 -1.69 -5.85 5.15
C THR A 286 -2.67 -4.81 4.63
N VAL A 287 -2.22 -3.99 3.69
CA VAL A 287 -2.94 -2.84 3.16
C VAL A 287 -3.33 -3.10 1.72
N LYS A 288 -4.61 -2.92 1.40
CA LYS A 288 -5.17 -3.03 0.05
C LYS A 288 -5.28 -1.64 -0.60
N LEU A 289 -4.59 -1.42 -1.71
CA LEU A 289 -4.78 -0.26 -2.59
C LEU A 289 -5.72 -0.66 -3.73
N GLN A 290 -6.90 -0.07 -3.78
CA GLN A 290 -7.89 -0.32 -4.81
C GLN A 290 -7.50 0.37 -6.13
N GLY A 291 -7.52 -0.38 -7.23
CA GLY A 291 -7.26 0.13 -8.57
C GLY A 291 -8.43 0.90 -9.15
N TYR A 292 -8.14 1.94 -9.93
CA TYR A 292 -9.11 2.74 -10.67
C TYR A 292 -8.55 3.15 -12.05
N GLY A 293 -9.46 3.47 -12.98
CA GLY A 293 -9.12 3.89 -14.34
C GLY A 293 -9.36 2.83 -15.41
N ILE A 294 -8.89 3.11 -16.61
CA ILE A 294 -8.95 2.24 -17.80
C ILE A 294 -7.52 2.12 -18.32
N PRO A 295 -6.90 0.91 -18.33
CA PRO A 295 -5.53 0.75 -18.83
C PRO A 295 -5.44 1.04 -20.32
N GLU A 296 -4.37 1.72 -20.74
CA GLU A 296 -4.02 1.99 -22.13
C GLU A 296 -2.77 1.23 -22.55
N GLY A 297 -2.77 0.67 -23.75
CA GLY A 297 -1.61 -0.05 -24.30
C GLY A 297 -1.31 -1.38 -23.60
N TYR A 298 -0.24 -2.03 -24.04
CA TYR A 298 0.00 -3.44 -23.71
C TYR A 298 1.20 -3.67 -22.77
N SER A 299 2.17 -2.76 -22.69
CA SER A 299 3.33 -2.92 -21.80
C SER A 299 2.93 -2.91 -20.31
N PRO A 300 3.67 -3.63 -19.43
CA PRO A 300 3.44 -3.58 -17.98
C PRO A 300 3.50 -2.15 -17.44
N LYS A 301 2.66 -1.85 -16.44
CA LYS A 301 2.58 -0.50 -15.85
C LYS A 301 3.48 -0.43 -14.63
N GLU A 302 4.59 0.28 -14.76
CA GLU A 302 5.55 0.53 -13.68
C GLU A 302 5.09 1.71 -12.83
N LEU A 303 4.49 1.41 -11.68
CA LEU A 303 3.89 2.39 -10.77
C LEU A 303 4.79 2.58 -9.54
N THR A 304 4.80 3.79 -8.99
CA THR A 304 5.42 4.12 -7.71
C THR A 304 4.33 4.29 -6.67
N ILE A 305 4.38 3.49 -5.61
CA ILE A 305 3.54 3.62 -4.41
C ILE A 305 4.16 4.68 -3.51
N TYR A 306 3.40 5.72 -3.21
CA TYR A 306 3.68 6.78 -2.26
C TYR A 306 2.95 6.52 -0.94
N SER A 307 3.50 7.07 0.14
CA SER A 307 3.05 6.87 1.51
C SER A 307 2.96 8.19 2.26
N ASN A 308 2.03 8.31 3.21
CA ASN A 308 1.97 9.44 4.15
C ASN A 308 2.84 9.23 5.41
N SER A 309 3.69 8.19 5.43
CA SER A 309 4.56 7.87 6.55
C SER A 309 5.74 8.84 6.70
N GLU A 310 6.12 9.15 7.94
CA GLU A 310 7.35 9.87 8.27
C GLU A 310 8.63 9.00 8.14
N LEU A 311 8.50 7.67 8.02
CA LEU A 311 9.65 6.73 8.01
C LEU A 311 10.02 6.18 6.63
N SER A 312 9.04 6.00 5.75
CA SER A 312 9.22 5.33 4.45
C SER A 312 8.46 6.05 3.36
N THR A 313 9.15 6.37 2.26
CA THR A 313 8.62 7.31 1.26
C THR A 313 8.04 6.64 0.01
N SER A 314 8.57 5.50 -0.47
CA SER A 314 8.03 4.87 -1.68
C SER A 314 8.47 3.42 -1.94
N CYS A 315 7.63 2.66 -2.66
CA CYS A 315 7.97 1.37 -3.29
C CYS A 315 7.58 1.37 -4.78
N SER A 316 8.09 0.44 -5.57
CA SER A 316 7.67 0.22 -6.96
C SER A 316 6.78 -1.01 -7.09
N ALA A 317 5.80 -0.96 -7.98
CA ALA A 317 4.93 -2.07 -8.33
C ALA A 317 4.76 -2.16 -9.86
N SER A 318 5.02 -3.33 -10.42
CA SER A 318 4.80 -3.62 -11.83
C SER A 318 3.45 -4.30 -11.99
N VAL A 319 2.49 -3.63 -12.65
CA VAL A 319 1.18 -4.21 -12.96
C VAL A 319 1.26 -4.90 -14.31
N PRO A 320 1.19 -6.24 -14.36
CA PRO A 320 1.26 -6.96 -15.62
C PRO A 320 -0.05 -6.77 -16.39
N MET A 321 0.06 -6.34 -17.64
CA MET A 321 -1.07 -6.36 -18.55
C MET A 321 -1.42 -7.79 -18.91
N THR A 322 -2.72 -8.10 -18.88
CA THR A 322 -3.28 -9.31 -19.44
C THR A 322 -3.43 -9.10 -20.94
N TYR A 323 -2.38 -9.50 -21.67
CA TYR A 323 -2.37 -9.53 -23.12
C TYR A 323 -3.39 -10.56 -23.61
N TYR A 324 -4.43 -10.11 -24.28
CA TYR A 324 -5.16 -10.98 -25.20
C TYR A 324 -5.17 -10.27 -26.54
N TYR A 325 -4.26 -10.65 -27.44
CA TYR A 325 -4.53 -10.40 -28.85
C TYR A 325 -5.94 -10.94 -29.14
N ASP A 326 -6.75 -10.21 -29.91
CA ASP A 326 -8.13 -10.64 -30.15
C ASP A 326 -8.17 -11.95 -30.95
N TYR A 327 -9.35 -12.53 -31.12
CA TYR A 327 -9.54 -13.73 -31.91
C TYR A 327 -8.92 -13.61 -33.30
N VAL A 328 -8.15 -14.61 -33.74
CA VAL A 328 -7.49 -14.61 -35.06
C VAL A 328 -8.13 -15.67 -35.96
N LYS A 329 -8.25 -15.39 -37.26
CA LYS A 329 -8.67 -16.33 -38.30
C LYS A 329 -7.43 -16.91 -38.96
N LEU A 330 -7.31 -18.23 -38.90
CA LEU A 330 -6.17 -18.97 -39.42
C LEU A 330 -6.66 -19.96 -40.47
N TYR A 331 -6.26 -19.76 -41.72
CA TYR A 331 -6.49 -20.75 -42.76
C TYR A 331 -5.19 -21.48 -43.10
N ALA A 332 -5.28 -22.73 -43.52
CA ALA A 332 -4.12 -23.52 -43.92
C ALA A 332 -4.39 -24.29 -45.20
N THR A 333 -3.36 -24.47 -46.03
CA THR A 333 -3.40 -25.34 -47.22
C THR A 333 -2.42 -26.50 -47.08
N GLY A 334 -2.57 -27.53 -47.93
CA GLY A 334 -1.73 -28.72 -47.95
C GLY A 334 -2.40 -29.94 -47.32
N ALA A 335 -1.73 -31.09 -47.37
CA ALA A 335 -2.32 -32.39 -47.06
C ALA A 335 -1.71 -33.02 -45.81
N GLY A 336 -2.52 -33.68 -44.99
CA GLY A 336 -2.06 -34.54 -43.89
C GLY A 336 -1.05 -33.85 -42.96
N VAL A 337 0.16 -34.41 -42.89
CA VAL A 337 1.23 -33.99 -41.96
C VAL A 337 1.86 -32.63 -42.29
N TYR A 338 1.58 -32.10 -43.47
CA TYR A 338 2.07 -30.81 -43.93
C TYR A 338 1.13 -29.65 -43.60
N ASN A 339 -0.12 -29.94 -43.21
CA ASN A 339 -1.15 -28.94 -43.02
C ASN A 339 -1.29 -28.54 -41.54
N ALA A 340 -1.31 -27.23 -41.29
CA ALA A 340 -1.37 -26.66 -39.94
C ALA A 340 -2.68 -26.92 -39.18
N LEU A 341 -3.74 -27.34 -39.88
CA LEU A 341 -5.08 -27.57 -39.35
C LEU A 341 -5.62 -28.96 -39.69
N SER A 342 -4.77 -29.89 -40.13
CA SER A 342 -5.19 -31.27 -40.35
C SER A 342 -5.57 -31.94 -39.03
N THR A 343 -6.68 -32.69 -39.05
CA THR A 343 -7.27 -33.35 -37.87
C THR A 343 -7.29 -34.87 -38.04
N GLY A 344 -7.45 -35.61 -36.93
CA GLY A 344 -7.57 -37.07 -36.95
C GLY A 344 -6.22 -37.78 -37.16
N PRO A 345 -6.21 -39.03 -37.65
CA PRO A 345 -4.99 -39.84 -37.77
C PRO A 345 -3.98 -39.29 -38.80
N TYR A 346 -4.38 -38.27 -39.56
CA TYR A 346 -3.57 -37.60 -40.59
C TYR A 346 -3.04 -36.24 -40.15
N GLY A 347 -3.35 -35.79 -38.92
CA GLY A 347 -2.88 -34.50 -38.38
C GLY A 347 -1.47 -34.58 -37.80
N GLY A 348 -0.57 -33.72 -38.28
CA GLY A 348 0.83 -33.68 -37.83
C GLY A 348 1.07 -32.84 -36.57
N ASN A 349 2.33 -32.78 -36.13
CA ASN A 349 2.79 -32.01 -34.97
C ASN A 349 2.49 -30.52 -35.08
N LEU A 350 2.51 -29.96 -36.30
CA LEU A 350 2.15 -28.56 -36.50
C LEU A 350 0.73 -28.25 -36.01
N SER A 351 -0.24 -29.11 -36.33
CA SER A 351 -1.64 -28.94 -35.91
C SER A 351 -1.81 -29.06 -34.40
N LEU A 352 -1.12 -30.02 -33.76
CA LEU A 352 -1.13 -30.15 -32.29
C LEU A 352 -0.52 -28.93 -31.60
N MET A 353 0.60 -28.42 -32.13
CA MET A 353 1.27 -27.25 -31.58
C MET A 353 0.41 -25.98 -31.70
N VAL A 354 -0.18 -25.74 -32.88
CA VAL A 354 -1.03 -24.57 -33.20
C VAL A 354 -2.32 -24.54 -32.36
N ASN A 355 -2.91 -25.72 -32.11
CA ASN A 355 -4.16 -25.83 -31.36
C ASN A 355 -3.97 -26.01 -29.85
N SER A 356 -2.74 -26.07 -29.35
CA SER A 356 -2.45 -26.13 -27.90
C SER A 356 -2.70 -24.77 -27.26
N SER A 357 -3.67 -24.71 -26.35
CA SER A 357 -4.00 -23.50 -25.60
C SER A 357 -2.86 -23.01 -24.69
N GLU A 358 -1.96 -23.92 -24.31
CA GLU A 358 -0.75 -23.65 -23.53
C GLU A 358 0.33 -22.96 -24.36
N ASN A 359 0.43 -23.28 -25.66
CA ASN A 359 1.33 -22.57 -26.57
C ASN A 359 0.69 -21.26 -27.05
N PHE A 360 -0.55 -21.33 -27.52
CA PHE A 360 -1.29 -20.21 -28.09
C PHE A 360 -2.69 -20.19 -27.47
N GLY A 361 -2.95 -19.28 -26.52
CA GLY A 361 -4.27 -19.23 -25.90
C GLY A 361 -4.49 -18.11 -24.87
N PRO A 362 -5.66 -18.12 -24.21
CA PRO A 362 -6.06 -17.06 -23.29
C PRO A 362 -5.62 -17.30 -21.84
N SER A 363 -4.78 -18.30 -21.56
CA SER A 363 -4.29 -18.50 -20.20
C SER A 363 -3.21 -17.48 -19.88
N PRO A 364 -3.11 -16.97 -18.63
CA PRO A 364 -1.94 -16.22 -18.18
C PRO A 364 -0.62 -16.97 -18.35
N ASN A 365 -0.67 -18.30 -18.39
CA ASN A 365 0.46 -19.20 -18.63
C ASN A 365 0.63 -19.60 -20.09
N SER A 366 -0.20 -19.13 -21.02
CA SER A 366 0.03 -19.36 -22.45
C SER A 366 1.33 -18.65 -22.88
N ILE A 367 2.16 -19.31 -23.69
CA ILE A 367 3.41 -18.70 -24.22
C ILE A 367 3.07 -17.46 -25.07
N VAL A 368 2.16 -17.63 -26.02
CA VAL A 368 1.57 -16.55 -26.81
C VAL A 368 0.13 -16.34 -26.36
N LYS A 369 -0.17 -15.12 -25.89
CA LYS A 369 -1.43 -14.82 -25.22
C LYS A 369 -2.41 -14.13 -26.17
N PHE A 370 -3.48 -14.84 -26.53
CA PHE A 370 -4.55 -14.33 -27.38
C PHE A 370 -5.89 -15.04 -27.10
N LYS A 371 -7.03 -14.44 -27.47
CA LYS A 371 -8.36 -14.98 -27.14
C LYS A 371 -8.64 -16.34 -27.78
N GLY A 372 -7.92 -16.68 -28.86
CA GLY A 372 -8.01 -17.97 -29.54
C GLY A 372 -8.33 -17.84 -31.03
N TRP A 373 -8.53 -18.98 -31.70
CA TRP A 373 -8.93 -19.03 -33.10
C TRP A 373 -10.46 -18.90 -33.22
N ILE A 374 -10.98 -18.01 -34.08
CA ILE A 374 -12.45 -17.84 -34.29
C ILE A 374 -12.97 -18.47 -35.59
N ASP A 375 -12.08 -18.68 -36.55
CA ASP A 375 -12.37 -19.41 -37.78
C ASP A 375 -11.07 -20.06 -38.26
N ASN A 376 -10.95 -21.38 -38.04
CA ASN A 376 -9.82 -22.17 -38.46
C ASN A 376 -10.22 -23.18 -39.54
N LYS A 377 -9.82 -22.90 -40.79
CA LYS A 377 -10.25 -23.67 -41.95
C LYS A 377 -9.06 -24.26 -42.69
N ASN A 378 -9.08 -25.57 -42.86
CA ASN A 378 -8.27 -26.22 -43.88
C ASN A 378 -8.87 -25.92 -45.25
N ILE A 379 -8.18 -25.10 -46.05
CA ILE A 379 -8.47 -24.87 -47.45
C ILE A 379 -7.83 -26.03 -48.21
N LEU A 380 -8.66 -26.81 -48.92
CA LEU A 380 -8.31 -27.97 -49.76
C LEU A 380 -6.89 -27.91 -50.34
N ASP A 381 -6.20 -29.06 -50.46
CA ASP A 381 -4.82 -29.19 -50.95
C ASP A 381 -4.50 -28.43 -52.25
N SER A 382 -5.51 -28.22 -53.11
CA SER A 382 -5.42 -27.45 -54.35
C SER A 382 -6.75 -26.71 -54.59
N PRO A 383 -6.96 -25.54 -53.96
CA PRO A 383 -8.20 -24.80 -54.11
C PRO A 383 -8.34 -24.29 -55.55
N LYS A 384 -9.56 -24.32 -56.10
CA LYS A 384 -9.82 -23.69 -57.40
C LYS A 384 -9.65 -22.18 -57.28
N GLU A 385 -9.27 -21.53 -58.37
CA GLU A 385 -8.95 -20.08 -58.35
C GLU A 385 -10.10 -19.23 -57.79
N ILE A 386 -11.35 -19.53 -58.19
CA ILE A 386 -12.54 -18.81 -57.70
C ILE A 386 -12.77 -18.99 -56.19
N GLU A 387 -12.43 -20.17 -55.65
CA GLU A 387 -12.56 -20.43 -54.22
C GLU A 387 -11.50 -19.65 -53.45
N LEU A 388 -10.26 -19.66 -53.95
CA LEU A 388 -9.16 -18.91 -53.36
C LEU A 388 -9.42 -17.40 -53.38
N GLU A 389 -9.93 -16.87 -54.48
CA GLU A 389 -10.30 -15.46 -54.64
C GLU A 389 -11.38 -15.06 -53.61
N ASN A 390 -12.45 -15.85 -53.49
CA ASN A 390 -13.51 -15.60 -52.52
C ASN A 390 -13.00 -15.66 -51.07
N LEU A 391 -12.12 -16.61 -50.75
CA LEU A 391 -11.61 -16.79 -49.39
C LEU A 391 -10.60 -15.71 -48.98
N LEU A 392 -9.68 -15.34 -49.86
CA LEU A 392 -8.58 -14.41 -49.52
C LEU A 392 -8.91 -12.96 -49.86
N LEU A 393 -9.74 -12.71 -50.86
CA LEU A 393 -10.06 -11.37 -51.34
C LEU A 393 -11.54 -10.98 -51.12
N GLY A 394 -12.37 -11.85 -50.54
CA GLY A 394 -13.74 -11.52 -50.18
C GLY A 394 -13.87 -10.51 -49.04
N ASP A 395 -15.09 -10.39 -48.53
CA ASP A 395 -15.45 -9.47 -47.44
C ASP A 395 -14.91 -9.90 -46.07
N ASN A 396 -14.59 -11.19 -45.92
CA ASN A 396 -14.21 -11.78 -44.63
C ASN A 396 -12.97 -12.68 -44.73
N PRO A 397 -11.80 -12.13 -45.13
CA PRO A 397 -10.59 -12.92 -45.34
C PRO A 397 -9.98 -13.41 -44.02
N PRO A 398 -9.20 -14.51 -44.04
CA PRO A 398 -8.41 -14.93 -42.88
C PRO A 398 -7.32 -13.91 -42.56
N ASP A 399 -6.88 -13.84 -41.31
CA ASP A 399 -5.74 -13.00 -40.93
C ASP A 399 -4.42 -13.65 -41.35
N ILE A 400 -4.33 -14.97 -41.15
CA ILE A 400 -3.14 -15.77 -41.38
C ILE A 400 -3.47 -16.91 -42.35
N LEU A 401 -2.61 -17.08 -43.35
CA LEU A 401 -2.56 -18.24 -44.22
C LEU A 401 -1.23 -18.99 -44.03
N ILE A 402 -1.29 -20.25 -43.63
CA ILE A 402 -0.10 -21.13 -43.55
C ILE A 402 -0.16 -22.15 -44.69
N THR A 403 0.84 -22.17 -45.56
CA THR A 403 0.89 -23.17 -46.63
C THR A 403 1.64 -24.42 -46.19
N GLY A 404 1.22 -25.57 -46.71
CA GLY A 404 1.95 -26.82 -46.63
C GLY A 404 1.96 -27.55 -47.97
N GLN A 405 2.80 -28.56 -48.11
CA GLN A 405 2.78 -29.44 -49.27
C GLN A 405 1.42 -30.18 -49.35
N THR A 406 0.73 -30.31 -50.50
CA THR A 406 1.12 -30.12 -51.90
C THR A 406 0.57 -28.85 -52.56
N SER A 407 0.41 -27.75 -51.81
CA SER A 407 -0.24 -26.51 -52.28
C SER A 407 0.21 -26.08 -53.69
N GLU A 408 -0.75 -25.97 -54.63
CA GLU A 408 -0.50 -25.52 -56.00
C GLU A 408 -0.55 -23.99 -56.10
N ILE A 409 0.46 -23.40 -56.76
CA ILE A 409 0.49 -21.98 -57.10
C ILE A 409 0.54 -21.84 -58.62
N THR A 410 -0.62 -21.62 -59.25
CA THR A 410 -0.78 -21.45 -60.69
C THR A 410 -0.48 -20.02 -61.12
N LEU A 411 -0.35 -19.79 -62.44
CA LEU A 411 -0.26 -18.42 -63.00
C LEU A 411 -1.47 -17.55 -62.63
N LYS A 412 -2.61 -18.17 -62.31
CA LYS A 412 -3.84 -17.47 -61.94
C LYS A 412 -3.99 -17.31 -60.43
N SER A 413 -3.51 -18.25 -59.62
CA SER A 413 -3.58 -18.13 -58.16
C SER A 413 -2.46 -17.26 -57.57
N ALA A 414 -1.29 -17.17 -58.21
CA ALA A 414 -0.20 -16.33 -57.72
C ALA A 414 -0.60 -14.84 -57.51
N PRO A 415 -1.28 -14.15 -58.45
CA PRO A 415 -1.76 -12.79 -58.22
C PRO A 415 -2.76 -12.66 -57.04
N ILE A 416 -3.55 -13.69 -56.75
CA ILE A 416 -4.53 -13.68 -55.65
C ILE A 416 -3.80 -13.63 -54.31
N TYR A 417 -2.76 -14.47 -54.12
CA TYR A 417 -1.95 -14.44 -52.89
C TYR A 417 -1.18 -13.11 -52.74
N VAL A 418 -0.69 -12.55 -53.84
CA VAL A 418 0.00 -11.25 -53.82
C VAL A 418 -0.97 -10.13 -53.42
N GLU A 419 -2.20 -10.14 -53.93
CA GLU A 419 -3.21 -9.15 -53.55
C GLU A 419 -3.63 -9.30 -52.08
N TYR A 420 -3.72 -10.53 -51.56
CA TYR A 420 -3.93 -10.79 -50.14
C TYR A 420 -2.84 -10.14 -49.26
N LEU A 421 -1.57 -10.30 -49.64
CA LEU A 421 -0.44 -9.64 -48.96
C LEU A 421 -0.48 -8.11 -49.05
N LYS A 422 -0.86 -7.55 -50.21
CA LYS A 422 -1.04 -6.09 -50.40
C LYS A 422 -2.13 -5.54 -49.49
N ARG A 423 -3.19 -6.32 -49.26
CA ARG A 423 -4.26 -6.03 -48.31
C ARG A 423 -3.88 -6.31 -46.85
N LYS A 424 -2.60 -6.53 -46.54
CA LYS A 424 -2.07 -6.81 -45.19
C LYS A 424 -2.45 -8.18 -44.63
N GLY A 425 -2.89 -9.11 -45.48
CA GLY A 425 -2.99 -10.52 -45.13
C GLY A 425 -1.61 -11.09 -44.78
N ILE A 426 -1.55 -12.07 -43.87
CA ILE A 426 -0.30 -12.64 -43.38
C ILE A 426 -0.12 -14.02 -43.98
N MET A 427 1.05 -14.30 -44.56
CA MET A 427 1.34 -15.58 -45.21
C MET A 427 2.64 -16.20 -44.70
N LEU A 428 2.54 -17.43 -44.21
CA LEU A 428 3.70 -18.30 -43.97
C LEU A 428 3.79 -19.30 -45.12
N LEU A 429 4.68 -19.02 -46.07
CA LEU A 429 4.83 -19.74 -47.33
C LEU A 429 5.95 -20.79 -47.22
N PHE A 430 5.56 -22.04 -47.01
CA PHE A 430 6.42 -23.23 -47.04
C PHE A 430 6.19 -23.97 -48.36
N ILE A 431 7.21 -24.10 -49.21
CA ILE A 431 7.07 -24.63 -50.57
C ILE A 431 8.41 -25.09 -51.18
N GLU A 432 8.40 -26.24 -51.87
CA GLU A 432 9.61 -26.93 -52.36
C GLU A 432 9.68 -27.11 -53.90
N ASP A 433 8.82 -26.42 -54.67
CA ASP A 433 8.82 -26.54 -56.14
C ASP A 433 9.34 -25.26 -56.82
N GLN A 434 10.37 -25.41 -57.67
CA GLN A 434 10.98 -24.30 -58.40
C GLN A 434 9.95 -23.49 -59.19
N SER A 435 9.07 -24.15 -59.94
CA SER A 435 8.15 -23.45 -60.83
C SER A 435 7.07 -22.70 -60.05
N ARG A 436 6.60 -23.24 -58.91
CA ARG A 436 5.61 -22.58 -58.05
C ARG A 436 6.20 -21.38 -57.32
N VAL A 437 7.41 -21.52 -56.77
CA VAL A 437 8.13 -20.43 -56.11
C VAL A 437 8.40 -19.28 -57.08
N GLU A 438 8.91 -19.61 -58.28
CA GLU A 438 9.17 -18.59 -59.30
C GLU A 438 7.89 -17.89 -59.77
N ARG A 439 6.79 -18.64 -59.96
CA ARG A 439 5.47 -18.06 -60.28
C ARG A 439 4.99 -17.07 -59.23
N PHE A 440 5.09 -17.41 -57.94
CA PHE A 440 4.68 -16.54 -56.85
C PHE A 440 5.49 -15.24 -56.82
N PHE A 441 6.82 -15.34 -56.85
CA PHE A 441 7.68 -14.17 -56.73
C PHE A 441 7.74 -13.31 -57.99
N LYS A 442 7.54 -13.88 -59.19
CA LYS A 442 7.29 -13.08 -60.40
C LYS A 442 5.98 -12.32 -60.35
N ALA A 443 4.94 -12.86 -59.69
CA ALA A 443 3.70 -12.10 -59.47
C ALA A 443 3.90 -10.98 -58.44
N LEU A 444 4.74 -11.18 -57.41
CA LEU A 444 5.05 -10.18 -56.40
C LEU A 444 5.95 -9.06 -56.95
N TYR A 445 6.90 -9.43 -57.83
CA TYR A 445 7.90 -8.55 -58.44
C TYR A 445 7.90 -8.70 -59.97
N PRO A 446 6.88 -8.18 -60.67
CA PRO A 446 6.72 -8.38 -62.12
C PRO A 446 7.87 -7.78 -62.95
N ASP A 447 8.55 -6.76 -62.42
CA ASP A 447 9.60 -6.04 -63.12
C ASP A 447 11.02 -6.60 -62.86
N LEU A 448 11.15 -7.59 -61.97
CA LEU A 448 12.44 -8.18 -61.63
C LEU A 448 12.65 -9.54 -62.32
N PRO A 449 13.89 -9.87 -62.73
CA PRO A 449 14.21 -11.16 -63.34
C PRO A 449 14.35 -12.27 -62.27
N ILE A 450 13.28 -12.49 -61.52
CA ILE A 450 13.23 -13.51 -60.46
C ILE A 450 13.52 -14.89 -61.07
N LYS A 451 14.40 -15.64 -60.41
CA LYS A 451 14.77 -16.99 -60.81
C LYS A 451 14.72 -17.91 -59.59
N GLY A 452 13.93 -18.98 -59.71
CA GLY A 452 13.94 -20.08 -58.76
C GLY A 452 14.88 -21.18 -59.22
N SER A 453 15.49 -21.90 -58.28
CA SER A 453 16.21 -23.14 -58.56
C SER A 453 16.04 -24.12 -57.40
N LEU A 454 16.27 -25.40 -57.66
CA LEU A 454 16.34 -26.40 -56.60
C LEU A 454 17.82 -26.56 -56.20
N TYR A 455 18.09 -26.37 -54.91
CA TYR A 455 19.40 -26.61 -54.35
C TYR A 455 19.51 -28.08 -53.90
N THR A 456 20.61 -28.70 -54.29
CA THR A 456 21.03 -30.02 -53.81
C THR A 456 22.43 -29.91 -53.27
N ASP A 457 22.67 -30.37 -52.04
CA ASP A 457 24.01 -30.80 -51.71
C ASP A 457 24.31 -32.10 -52.49
N GLN A 458 25.57 -32.42 -52.76
CA GLN A 458 25.99 -33.56 -53.61
C GLN A 458 25.62 -34.95 -53.04
N LYS A 459 24.70 -34.98 -52.05
CA LYS A 459 24.37 -36.07 -51.15
C LYS A 459 22.85 -36.38 -51.20
N GLY A 460 21.97 -35.37 -51.31
CA GLY A 460 20.51 -35.56 -51.51
C GLY A 460 19.73 -35.70 -50.20
N ASN A 461 18.39 -35.51 -50.27
CA ASN A 461 17.35 -35.59 -49.23
C ASN A 461 17.78 -35.33 -47.77
N GLY A 462 17.27 -34.28 -47.12
CA GLY A 462 17.59 -33.99 -45.72
C GLY A 462 18.69 -32.95 -45.52
N ILE A 463 18.70 -31.91 -46.38
CA ILE A 463 19.72 -30.86 -46.38
C ILE A 463 19.63 -30.07 -45.08
N VAL A 464 20.78 -29.75 -44.48
CA VAL A 464 20.83 -28.93 -43.27
C VAL A 464 21.37 -27.55 -43.60
N TRP A 465 20.62 -26.54 -43.20
CA TRP A 465 20.87 -25.13 -43.46
C TRP A 465 21.20 -24.39 -42.17
N ASP A 466 21.95 -23.30 -42.29
CA ASP A 466 22.23 -22.38 -41.19
C ASP A 466 21.22 -21.24 -41.17
N PHE A 467 20.69 -20.94 -40.00
CA PHE A 467 20.05 -19.67 -39.72
C PHE A 467 21.12 -18.59 -39.56
N THR A 468 20.83 -17.40 -40.07
CA THR A 468 21.63 -16.20 -39.86
C THR A 468 21.50 -15.69 -38.41
N ASP A 469 22.30 -14.68 -38.06
CA ASP A 469 22.16 -13.93 -36.80
C ASP A 469 21.24 -12.69 -36.95
N ALA A 470 20.29 -12.72 -37.90
CA ALA A 470 19.36 -11.61 -38.11
C ALA A 470 18.53 -11.32 -36.85
N ASP A 471 18.38 -10.04 -36.52
CA ASP A 471 17.59 -9.59 -35.37
C ASP A 471 16.09 -9.61 -35.68
N SER A 472 15.51 -10.81 -35.61
CA SER A 472 14.09 -11.07 -35.87
C SER A 472 13.39 -11.65 -34.68
N SER A 473 12.14 -11.24 -34.43
CA SER A 473 11.24 -11.96 -33.54
C SER A 473 10.93 -13.40 -34.01
N VAL A 474 11.19 -13.73 -35.28
CA VAL A 474 11.08 -15.10 -35.81
C VAL A 474 12.27 -15.98 -35.38
N LEU A 475 13.48 -15.41 -35.37
CA LEU A 475 14.69 -16.13 -34.95
C LEU A 475 14.96 -16.00 -33.44
N ASN A 476 14.38 -15.01 -32.78
CA ASN A 476 14.47 -14.78 -31.35
C ASN A 476 13.09 -14.41 -30.80
N GLY A 477 12.23 -15.42 -30.70
CA GLY A 477 10.84 -15.28 -30.31
C GLY A 477 10.52 -15.94 -28.97
N PRO A 478 9.23 -15.98 -28.59
CA PRO A 478 8.79 -16.45 -27.28
C PRO A 478 9.03 -17.96 -27.03
N PHE A 479 9.32 -18.74 -28.08
CA PHE A 479 9.67 -20.16 -27.97
C PHE A 479 11.19 -20.41 -27.97
N GLY A 480 12.01 -19.36 -28.02
CA GLY A 480 13.46 -19.43 -27.88
C GLY A 480 14.25 -18.74 -29.00
N ASP A 481 15.55 -18.56 -28.74
CA ASP A 481 16.52 -17.97 -29.66
C ASP A 481 17.21 -19.07 -30.50
N ILE A 482 17.07 -18.94 -31.82
CA ILE A 482 17.58 -19.85 -32.83
C ILE A 482 18.55 -19.17 -33.82
N ARG A 483 18.98 -17.94 -33.53
CA ARG A 483 20.03 -17.27 -34.31
C ARG A 483 21.32 -18.09 -34.32
N GLY A 484 21.92 -18.21 -35.50
CA GLY A 484 23.12 -19.03 -35.73
C GLY A 484 22.92 -20.54 -35.51
N LYS A 485 21.67 -21.02 -35.36
CA LYS A 485 21.34 -22.45 -35.28
C LYS A 485 21.05 -23.00 -36.68
N LYS A 486 20.58 -24.25 -36.75
CA LYS A 486 20.35 -24.94 -38.02
C LYS A 486 18.88 -25.33 -38.21
N TRP A 487 18.44 -25.47 -39.46
CA TRP A 487 17.18 -26.10 -39.83
C TRP A 487 17.42 -27.21 -40.86
N GLY A 488 16.48 -28.16 -40.94
CA GLY A 488 16.56 -29.30 -41.86
C GLY A 488 15.44 -29.29 -42.88
N ASP A 489 15.78 -29.59 -44.13
CA ASP A 489 14.87 -29.80 -45.25
C ASP A 489 14.28 -31.21 -45.26
N ASP A 490 13.01 -31.40 -45.57
CA ASP A 490 12.34 -32.71 -45.55
C ASP A 490 12.42 -33.50 -46.87
N THR A 491 13.19 -34.59 -46.92
CA THR A 491 13.25 -35.54 -48.05
C THR A 491 13.34 -34.97 -49.48
N SER A 492 13.53 -33.68 -49.66
CA SER A 492 13.31 -33.00 -50.92
C SER A 492 14.55 -32.20 -51.28
N GLN A 493 14.39 -31.32 -52.26
CA GLN A 493 15.38 -30.34 -52.65
C GLN A 493 14.84 -28.99 -52.20
N THR A 494 15.68 -28.16 -51.60
CA THR A 494 15.24 -26.85 -51.14
C THR A 494 15.11 -25.90 -52.32
N ALA A 495 13.95 -25.28 -52.49
CA ALA A 495 13.77 -24.19 -53.44
C ALA A 495 14.51 -22.93 -52.97
N VAL A 496 15.40 -22.40 -53.80
CA VAL A 496 16.16 -21.18 -53.52
C VAL A 496 15.93 -20.13 -54.60
N LEU A 497 15.98 -18.86 -54.19
CA LEU A 497 15.64 -17.72 -55.03
C LEU A 497 16.85 -16.81 -55.30
N GLU A 498 16.89 -16.30 -56.53
CA GLU A 498 17.84 -15.30 -57.02
C GLU A 498 17.08 -14.03 -57.45
N SER A 499 17.82 -12.91 -57.53
CA SER A 499 17.34 -11.63 -58.05
C SER A 499 16.19 -10.98 -57.24
N LEU A 500 16.07 -11.31 -55.96
CA LEU A 500 15.16 -10.61 -55.04
C LEU A 500 15.76 -9.28 -54.57
N PRO A 501 14.94 -8.26 -54.25
CA PRO A 501 15.40 -6.99 -53.69
C PRO A 501 15.81 -7.20 -52.22
N ILE A 502 17.09 -7.47 -51.96
CA ILE A 502 17.61 -7.85 -50.64
C ILE A 502 17.33 -6.81 -49.55
N GLU A 503 17.20 -5.54 -49.90
CA GLU A 503 16.87 -4.43 -49.01
C GLU A 503 15.48 -4.59 -48.37
N ASP A 504 14.55 -5.21 -49.09
CA ASP A 504 13.19 -5.49 -48.64
C ASP A 504 13.09 -6.75 -47.76
N LEU A 505 14.20 -7.47 -47.59
CA LEU A 505 14.22 -8.77 -46.94
C LEU A 505 15.01 -8.75 -45.64
N GLU A 506 14.51 -9.54 -44.70
CA GLU A 506 15.25 -10.02 -43.55
C GLU A 506 15.62 -11.48 -43.79
N ILE A 507 16.85 -11.70 -44.24
CA ILE A 507 17.30 -13.00 -44.71
C ILE A 507 17.60 -13.91 -43.53
N PHE A 508 16.93 -15.07 -43.49
CA PHE A 508 17.10 -16.06 -42.43
C PHE A 508 18.03 -17.19 -42.83
N SER A 509 18.11 -17.54 -44.11
CA SER A 509 18.95 -18.64 -44.58
C SER A 509 19.20 -18.52 -46.09
N GLY A 510 20.36 -18.97 -46.55
CA GLY A 510 20.74 -18.94 -47.96
C GLY A 510 22.09 -19.63 -48.19
N THR A 511 22.47 -19.71 -49.46
CA THR A 511 23.75 -20.25 -49.91
C THR A 511 24.83 -19.15 -49.89
N GLU A 512 26.10 -19.56 -49.89
CA GLU A 512 27.24 -18.64 -49.97
C GLU A 512 27.26 -17.82 -51.27
N ASP A 513 26.71 -18.37 -52.36
CA ASP A 513 26.58 -17.67 -53.65
C ASP A 513 25.41 -16.66 -53.71
N GLY A 514 24.71 -16.44 -52.59
CA GLY A 514 23.70 -15.40 -52.44
C GLY A 514 22.27 -15.81 -52.80
N ARG A 515 22.00 -17.10 -53.01
CA ARG A 515 20.64 -17.62 -53.22
C ARG A 515 19.94 -17.78 -51.88
N ILE A 516 18.70 -17.33 -51.80
CA ILE A 516 17.96 -17.24 -50.54
C ILE A 516 17.05 -18.45 -50.38
N SER A 517 17.14 -19.15 -49.25
CA SER A 517 16.28 -20.30 -48.91
C SER A 517 15.22 -19.98 -47.86
N ALA A 518 15.41 -18.96 -47.03
CA ALA A 518 14.38 -18.47 -46.12
C ALA A 518 14.53 -16.98 -45.78
N PHE A 519 13.41 -16.26 -45.63
CA PHE A 519 13.39 -14.86 -45.22
C PHE A 519 12.03 -14.41 -44.68
N LYS A 520 12.01 -13.28 -43.97
CA LYS A 520 10.81 -12.47 -43.73
C LYS A 520 10.86 -11.20 -44.57
N HIS A 521 9.75 -10.85 -45.18
CA HIS A 521 9.63 -9.63 -45.97
C HIS A 521 9.37 -8.43 -45.04
N LYS A 522 10.02 -7.29 -45.27
CA LYS A 522 9.86 -6.07 -44.46
C LYS A 522 8.58 -5.28 -44.77
N LYS A 523 8.16 -5.23 -46.05
CA LYS A 523 6.97 -4.51 -46.53
C LYS A 523 5.68 -5.32 -46.50
N TYR A 524 5.72 -6.58 -46.96
CA TYR A 524 4.56 -7.47 -46.95
C TYR A 524 4.64 -8.40 -45.75
N ASN A 525 3.48 -8.80 -45.20
CA ASN A 525 3.43 -9.73 -44.07
C ASN A 525 3.68 -11.18 -44.55
N LEU A 526 4.89 -11.45 -45.05
CA LEU A 526 5.29 -12.71 -45.69
C LEU A 526 6.53 -13.28 -45.01
N ILE A 527 6.47 -14.57 -44.65
CA ILE A 527 7.64 -15.40 -44.37
C ILE A 527 7.69 -16.47 -45.46
N PHE A 528 8.87 -16.67 -46.03
CA PHE A 528 9.13 -17.70 -47.04
C PHE A 528 10.16 -18.69 -46.53
N VAL A 529 9.91 -19.97 -46.77
CA VAL A 529 10.89 -21.05 -46.63
C VAL A 529 10.76 -22.00 -47.82
N GLY A 530 11.89 -22.31 -48.44
CA GLY A 530 12.03 -23.15 -49.64
C GLY A 530 11.79 -24.64 -49.46
N ASP A 531 11.15 -25.06 -48.38
CA ASP A 531 10.84 -26.46 -48.08
C ASP A 531 9.34 -26.60 -47.77
N GLY A 532 8.64 -27.46 -48.51
CA GLY A 532 7.21 -27.73 -48.34
C GLY A 532 6.94 -28.73 -47.20
N GLY A 533 7.93 -29.55 -46.86
CA GLY A 533 7.93 -30.46 -45.74
C GLY A 533 8.58 -29.90 -44.46
N PHE A 534 8.90 -28.61 -44.42
CA PHE A 534 9.58 -27.96 -43.29
C PHE A 534 8.91 -28.25 -41.93
N ASN A 535 7.58 -28.38 -41.94
CA ASN A 535 6.74 -28.62 -40.77
C ASN A 535 6.20 -30.06 -40.68
N SER A 536 6.71 -30.98 -41.49
CA SER A 536 6.21 -32.35 -41.54
C SER A 536 6.65 -33.16 -40.33
N SER A 537 5.80 -34.13 -39.96
CA SER A 537 5.99 -35.04 -38.82
C SER A 537 5.46 -36.42 -39.15
N LEU A 538 5.90 -37.46 -38.43
CA LEU A 538 5.28 -38.79 -38.55
C LEU A 538 3.94 -38.84 -37.80
N THR A 539 2.88 -39.30 -38.45
CA THR A 539 1.58 -39.59 -37.81
C THR A 539 1.38 -41.10 -37.70
N ASN A 540 1.55 -41.65 -36.50
CA ASN A 540 0.98 -42.93 -36.03
C ASN A 540 1.79 -43.49 -34.84
N TYR A 541 1.57 -43.04 -33.60
CA TYR A 541 1.70 -43.94 -32.43
C TYR A 541 0.89 -43.41 -31.24
N PRO A 542 -0.13 -44.15 -30.74
CA PRO A 542 -0.64 -43.90 -29.41
C PRO A 542 0.49 -44.20 -28.41
N ASN A 543 0.86 -43.23 -27.57
CA ASN A 543 1.84 -43.34 -26.47
C ASN A 543 3.33 -43.11 -26.80
N LYS A 544 3.68 -42.55 -27.96
CA LYS A 544 5.01 -41.94 -28.17
C LYS A 544 4.83 -40.49 -28.59
N MET A 545 5.50 -39.54 -27.93
CA MET A 545 5.48 -38.15 -28.40
C MET A 545 6.10 -38.10 -29.81
N ASN A 546 5.25 -37.70 -30.75
CA ASN A 546 5.43 -37.82 -32.19
C ASN A 546 6.76 -37.23 -32.66
N GLY A 547 7.64 -38.06 -33.21
CA GLY A 547 8.89 -37.62 -33.86
C GLY A 547 10.19 -38.20 -33.30
N ASN A 548 10.20 -38.79 -32.09
CA ASN A 548 11.41 -39.38 -31.51
C ASN A 548 11.93 -40.64 -32.25
N ASP A 549 11.07 -41.35 -32.99
CA ASP A 549 11.45 -42.48 -33.85
C ASP A 549 11.52 -42.08 -35.35
N ALA A 550 11.42 -40.79 -35.67
CA ALA A 550 11.43 -40.34 -37.06
C ALA A 550 12.83 -40.46 -37.68
N SER A 551 12.87 -40.82 -38.96
CA SER A 551 14.08 -40.86 -39.78
C SER A 551 14.98 -39.64 -39.56
N SER A 552 16.29 -39.84 -39.59
CA SER A 552 17.28 -38.77 -39.38
C SER A 552 17.21 -37.68 -40.45
N TYR A 553 16.58 -37.90 -41.60
CA TYR A 553 16.56 -36.94 -42.73
C TYR A 553 15.16 -36.65 -43.27
N LYS A 554 14.13 -36.95 -42.47
CA LYS A 554 12.72 -36.70 -42.79
C LYS A 554 12.02 -36.08 -41.60
N TYR A 555 10.87 -35.47 -41.81
CA TYR A 555 9.98 -35.05 -40.73
C TYR A 555 10.67 -34.11 -39.72
N PRO A 556 11.04 -32.88 -40.14
CA PRO A 556 11.82 -31.96 -39.32
C PRO A 556 11.10 -31.50 -38.04
N MET A 557 9.77 -31.54 -38.02
CA MET A 557 8.95 -31.02 -36.93
C MET A 557 8.91 -31.95 -35.71
N LEU A 558 9.40 -31.48 -34.56
CA LEU A 558 9.38 -32.18 -33.28
C LEU A 558 8.73 -31.33 -32.18
N ILE A 559 7.84 -31.96 -31.42
CA ILE A 559 7.21 -31.39 -30.23
C ILE A 559 7.34 -32.38 -29.07
N ASP A 560 7.34 -31.88 -27.85
CA ASP A 560 7.42 -32.68 -26.63
C ASP A 560 6.67 -32.00 -25.49
N LYS A 561 6.45 -32.76 -24.41
CA LYS A 561 5.93 -32.23 -23.16
C LYS A 561 7.07 -31.55 -22.39
N VAL A 562 6.96 -30.25 -22.19
CA VAL A 562 7.95 -29.45 -21.45
C VAL A 562 7.30 -28.80 -20.23
N THR A 563 8.01 -28.74 -19.10
CA THR A 563 7.56 -28.02 -17.91
C THR A 563 8.46 -26.79 -17.70
N ILE A 564 7.87 -25.60 -17.64
CA ILE A 564 8.55 -24.32 -17.41
C ILE A 564 7.85 -23.64 -16.24
N ASN A 565 8.59 -23.30 -15.18
CA ASN A 565 8.06 -22.65 -13.97
C ASN A 565 6.81 -23.35 -13.40
N ASP A 566 6.90 -24.67 -13.20
CA ASP A 566 5.82 -25.54 -12.70
C ASP A 566 4.57 -25.65 -13.58
N TYR A 567 4.54 -25.01 -14.75
CA TYR A 567 3.48 -25.17 -15.75
C TYR A 567 3.89 -26.11 -16.87
N THR A 568 2.99 -27.02 -17.26
CA THR A 568 3.26 -28.07 -18.25
C THR A 568 2.63 -27.74 -19.60
N TYR A 569 3.45 -27.78 -20.66
CA TYR A 569 3.09 -27.55 -22.05
C TYR A 569 3.14 -28.89 -22.79
N PRO A 570 2.00 -29.50 -23.17
CA PRO A 570 1.96 -30.87 -23.70
C PRO A 570 2.48 -31.00 -25.14
N TYR A 571 2.50 -29.90 -25.90
CA TYR A 571 2.83 -29.88 -27.34
C TYR A 571 3.85 -28.79 -27.65
N TYR A 572 4.86 -28.61 -26.79
CA TYR A 572 5.84 -27.54 -26.91
C TYR A 572 6.83 -27.81 -28.05
N PRO A 573 7.19 -26.82 -28.89
CA PRO A 573 8.20 -26.98 -29.93
C PRO A 573 9.58 -27.22 -29.32
N ILE A 574 10.27 -28.27 -29.76
CA ILE A 574 11.63 -28.57 -29.31
C ILE A 574 12.59 -28.75 -30.49
N PRO A 575 13.92 -28.59 -30.28
CA PRO A 575 14.89 -28.90 -31.31
C PRO A 575 14.87 -30.40 -31.62
N LYS A 576 15.00 -30.77 -32.90
CA LYS A 576 15.14 -32.18 -33.31
C LYS A 576 16.62 -32.56 -33.35
N PRO A 577 17.08 -33.50 -32.51
CA PRO A 577 18.46 -33.96 -32.53
C PRO A 577 18.70 -34.95 -33.67
N ASN A 578 19.97 -35.25 -33.95
CA ASN A 578 20.41 -36.32 -34.85
C ASN A 578 19.85 -36.22 -36.30
N TYR A 579 19.67 -35.00 -36.81
CA TYR A 579 19.15 -34.75 -38.14
C TYR A 579 20.25 -34.64 -39.20
N GLY A 580 20.14 -35.42 -40.26
CA GLY A 580 21.03 -35.48 -41.43
C GLY A 580 20.90 -36.83 -42.14
N ASN A 581 21.26 -36.87 -43.43
CA ASN A 581 21.21 -38.10 -44.23
C ASN A 581 22.44 -38.98 -43.97
N VAL A 582 22.35 -39.84 -42.95
CA VAL A 582 23.43 -40.76 -42.55
C VAL A 582 23.69 -41.88 -43.56
N ASN A 583 22.69 -42.22 -44.39
CA ASN A 583 22.78 -43.33 -45.35
C ASN A 583 23.83 -43.10 -46.45
N ILE A 584 24.28 -41.86 -46.59
CA ILE A 584 25.24 -41.37 -47.58
C ILE A 584 26.45 -40.68 -46.90
N GLY A 585 26.63 -40.90 -45.59
CA GLY A 585 27.72 -40.32 -44.82
C GLY A 585 27.60 -38.80 -44.63
N GLY A 586 26.37 -38.27 -44.54
CA GLY A 586 26.12 -36.90 -44.13
C GLY A 586 26.34 -36.70 -42.61
N PRO A 587 26.80 -35.51 -42.18
CA PRO A 587 26.85 -35.17 -40.76
C PRO A 587 25.44 -35.11 -40.16
N ILE A 588 25.33 -35.36 -38.85
CA ILE A 588 24.10 -35.17 -38.09
C ILE A 588 24.17 -33.89 -37.26
N HIS A 589 23.04 -33.20 -37.14
CA HIS A 589 22.90 -31.90 -36.53
C HIS A 589 21.67 -31.86 -35.62
N THR A 590 21.61 -30.85 -34.75
CA THR A 590 20.35 -30.47 -34.10
C THR A 590 19.72 -29.37 -34.93
N ILE A 591 18.46 -29.56 -35.32
CA ILE A 591 17.70 -28.60 -36.13
C ILE A 591 16.53 -28.00 -35.34
N TYR A 592 16.09 -26.81 -35.74
CA TYR A 592 15.19 -25.95 -34.95
C TYR A 592 13.91 -25.54 -35.69
N ASN A 593 13.50 -26.31 -36.71
CA ASN A 593 12.29 -26.04 -37.52
C ASN A 593 11.05 -25.74 -36.67
N SER A 594 10.81 -26.53 -35.63
CA SER A 594 9.62 -26.36 -34.76
C SER A 594 9.60 -25.06 -33.99
N ILE A 595 10.77 -24.63 -33.51
CA ILE A 595 10.90 -23.36 -32.77
C ILE A 595 10.78 -22.18 -33.75
N PHE A 596 11.39 -22.29 -34.94
CA PHE A 596 11.22 -21.30 -36.02
C PHE A 596 9.74 -21.09 -36.33
N THR A 597 9.00 -22.18 -36.58
CA THR A 597 7.58 -22.09 -36.96
C THR A 597 6.72 -21.57 -35.82
N ALA A 598 6.99 -21.97 -34.58
CA ALA A 598 6.26 -21.44 -33.42
C ALA A 598 6.47 -19.93 -33.24
N ASN A 599 7.72 -19.46 -33.39
CA ASN A 599 8.04 -18.03 -33.37
C ASN A 599 7.41 -17.27 -34.55
N ALA A 600 7.40 -17.87 -35.76
CA ALA A 600 6.74 -17.30 -36.93
C ALA A 600 5.22 -17.14 -36.72
N ILE A 601 4.56 -18.12 -36.10
CA ILE A 601 3.14 -18.03 -35.73
C ILE A 601 2.92 -16.96 -34.65
N ALA A 602 3.81 -16.86 -33.65
CA ALA A 602 3.74 -15.81 -32.64
C ALA A 602 3.80 -14.41 -33.26
N TRP A 603 4.75 -14.19 -34.17
CA TRP A 603 4.86 -12.96 -34.95
C TRP A 603 3.61 -12.71 -35.79
N ALA A 604 3.03 -13.73 -36.42
CA ALA A 604 1.82 -13.59 -37.22
C ALA A 604 0.60 -13.18 -36.37
N ILE A 605 0.43 -13.76 -35.17
CA ILE A 605 -0.65 -13.40 -34.25
C ILE A 605 -0.53 -11.93 -33.81
N GLU A 606 0.66 -11.47 -33.46
CA GLU A 606 0.92 -10.06 -33.12
C GLU A 606 0.67 -9.13 -34.31
N THR A 607 1.18 -9.51 -35.48
CA THR A 607 1.02 -8.73 -36.72
C THR A 607 -0.45 -8.61 -37.13
N ALA A 608 -1.27 -9.64 -36.89
CA ALA A 608 -2.70 -9.62 -37.20
C ALA A 608 -3.45 -8.47 -36.48
N GLN A 609 -2.99 -8.08 -35.30
CA GLN A 609 -3.60 -7.01 -34.50
C GLN A 609 -3.02 -5.64 -34.85
N THR A 610 -1.71 -5.57 -35.10
CA THR A 610 -0.99 -4.29 -35.23
C THR A 610 -0.92 -3.77 -36.67
N ASN A 611 -0.91 -4.67 -37.66
CA ASN A 611 -0.75 -4.33 -39.07
C ASN A 611 -1.35 -5.45 -39.97
N GLY A 612 -2.48 -6.02 -39.55
CA GLY A 612 -3.17 -7.11 -40.24
C GLY A 612 -4.39 -6.64 -41.05
N ILE A 613 -4.82 -7.45 -42.00
CA ILE A 613 -5.96 -7.18 -42.90
C ILE A 613 -7.28 -6.86 -42.18
N ASN A 614 -7.51 -7.44 -40.99
CA ASN A 614 -8.71 -7.21 -40.18
C ASN A 614 -8.43 -6.40 -38.89
N SER A 615 -7.31 -5.67 -38.81
CA SER A 615 -6.91 -4.94 -37.59
C SER A 615 -7.89 -3.82 -37.23
N GLN A 616 -8.36 -3.05 -38.21
CA GLN A 616 -9.28 -1.90 -37.98
C GLN A 616 -10.74 -2.29 -37.73
N SER A 617 -11.16 -3.50 -38.09
CA SER A 617 -12.54 -3.98 -37.84
C SER A 617 -12.73 -4.55 -36.43
N ARG A 618 -11.70 -4.48 -35.58
CA ARG A 618 -11.68 -5.02 -34.20
C ARG A 618 -11.67 -3.93 -33.13
N GLU A 619 -11.54 -2.67 -33.54
CA GLU A 619 -11.89 -1.48 -32.76
C GLU A 619 -13.39 -1.26 -32.81
#